data_AF-A0A519MJA8-F1
#
_entry.id   AF-A0A519MJA8-F1
#
_cell.length_a   1.000
_cell.length_b   1.000
_cell.length_c   1.000
_cell.angle_alpha   90.00
_cell.angle_beta   90.00
_cell.angle_gamma   90.00
#
_symmetry.space_group_name_H-M   'P 1'
#
loop_
_entity.id
_entity.type
_entity.pdbx_description
1 polymer ?
#
loop_
_entity_poly.entity_id
_entity_poly.type
_entity_poly.pdbx_seq_one_letter_code
_entity_poly.pdbx_strand_id
1 'polypeptide(L)'
;MRGKIFQILISATIALTTFKSSAQGGMKAITLNQKNLPAGIKYEGKLKKGLRWTDKNGGNVVITSETGIHRNEKFAHESDGEDAELFAYHYIVKNNKVTTGWKIYDYISDCPLDITATFTDAAFQITDLNKNGIAEIWILYKTACSGDVSPADMKLIMYENGKKFAMRGTGKALLGIEKGVKQYDGGEYTFDKAFTGAPESFRAFAKKLWNANAI
;
A
#
# COMPACT_ATOMS: atom_id res chain seq x y z
N MET A 1 -77.66 0.60 -29.41
CA MET A 1 -76.69 -0.52 -29.44
C MET A 1 -75.29 0.08 -29.39
N ARG A 2 -74.49 -0.36 -28.40
CA ARG A 2 -73.16 0.19 -28.07
C ARG A 2 -72.11 -0.29 -29.09
N GLY A 3 -71.43 0.62 -29.78
CA GLY A 3 -70.21 0.36 -30.53
C GLY A 3 -69.05 1.13 -29.92
N LYS A 4 -68.09 0.41 -29.32
CA LYS A 4 -66.90 0.95 -28.66
C LYS A 4 -65.83 1.28 -29.70
N ILE A 5 -65.23 2.47 -29.63
CA ILE A 5 -63.89 2.72 -30.19
C ILE A 5 -63.07 3.35 -29.06
N PHE A 6 -62.14 2.57 -28.53
CA PHE A 6 -61.18 2.99 -27.50
C PHE A 6 -59.88 3.28 -28.24
N GLN A 7 -59.55 4.55 -28.43
CA GLN A 7 -58.26 4.98 -28.95
C GLN A 7 -57.29 5.07 -27.77
N ILE A 8 -56.44 4.05 -27.62
CA ILE A 8 -55.37 4.04 -26.63
C ILE A 8 -54.16 4.75 -27.26
N LEU A 9 -53.92 5.99 -26.85
CA LEU A 9 -52.66 6.70 -27.09
C LEU A 9 -51.66 6.27 -26.03
N ILE A 10 -50.70 5.42 -26.42
CA ILE A 10 -49.56 5.05 -25.58
C ILE A 10 -48.51 6.16 -25.72
N SER A 11 -48.50 7.12 -24.80
CA SER A 11 -47.38 8.04 -24.63
C SER A 11 -46.21 7.28 -23.99
N ALA A 12 -45.25 6.88 -24.81
CA ALA A 12 -43.98 6.31 -24.34
C ALA A 12 -43.06 7.44 -23.86
N THR A 13 -43.13 7.76 -22.56
CA THR A 13 -42.21 8.70 -21.92
C THR A 13 -40.86 8.01 -21.70
N ILE A 14 -39.91 8.20 -22.60
CA ILE A 14 -38.53 7.73 -22.45
C ILE A 14 -37.87 8.61 -21.36
N ALA A 15 -37.78 8.08 -20.15
CA ALA A 15 -36.98 8.69 -19.10
C ALA A 15 -35.49 8.53 -19.45
N LEU A 16 -34.88 9.60 -19.97
CA LEU A 16 -33.42 9.71 -20.09
C LEU A 16 -32.82 9.77 -18.67
N THR A 17 -32.55 8.60 -18.09
CA THR A 17 -31.69 8.49 -16.91
C THR A 17 -30.28 8.89 -17.33
N THR A 18 -29.89 10.11 -16.99
CA THR A 18 -28.51 10.56 -17.09
C THR A 18 -27.66 9.69 -16.17
N PHE A 19 -26.93 8.73 -16.73
CA PHE A 19 -25.83 8.08 -16.04
C PHE A 19 -24.80 9.16 -15.70
N LYS A 20 -24.85 9.69 -14.48
CA LYS A 20 -23.70 10.41 -13.92
C LYS A 20 -22.59 9.39 -13.78
N SER A 21 -21.71 9.33 -14.77
CA SER A 21 -20.40 8.71 -14.64
C SER A 21 -19.71 9.36 -13.45
N SER A 22 -19.69 8.67 -12.31
CA SER A 22 -18.86 9.07 -11.19
C SER A 22 -17.42 8.86 -11.62
N ALA A 23 -16.77 9.93 -12.06
CA ALA A 23 -15.33 10.01 -12.08
C ALA A 23 -14.82 9.45 -10.75
N GLN A 24 -13.98 8.41 -10.79
CA GLN A 24 -13.29 7.90 -9.62
C GLN A 24 -12.44 9.04 -9.07
N GLY A 25 -13.01 9.80 -8.13
CA GLY A 25 -12.37 10.93 -7.48
C GLY A 25 -11.32 10.43 -6.52
N GLY A 26 -10.19 9.98 -7.06
CA GLY A 26 -9.01 9.67 -6.27
C GLY A 26 -8.50 10.96 -5.60
N MET A 27 -8.08 10.84 -4.34
CA MET A 27 -7.39 11.91 -3.65
C MET A 27 -6.13 12.30 -4.44
N LYS A 28 -5.99 13.58 -4.79
CA LYS A 28 -4.84 14.06 -5.56
C LYS A 28 -3.59 14.08 -4.69
N ALA A 29 -2.63 13.21 -5.01
CA ALA A 29 -1.30 13.19 -4.41
C ALA A 29 -0.26 13.83 -5.34
N ILE A 30 0.72 14.50 -4.76
CA ILE A 30 1.92 14.98 -5.46
C ILE A 30 3.10 14.09 -5.04
N THR A 31 3.81 13.55 -6.03
CA THR A 31 5.04 12.77 -5.78
C THR A 31 6.17 13.67 -5.28
N LEU A 32 6.82 13.21 -4.22
CA LEU A 32 8.00 13.84 -3.66
C LEU A 32 9.26 13.02 -3.95
N ASN A 33 10.37 13.74 -4.07
CA ASN A 33 11.75 13.27 -4.13
C ASN A 33 12.61 14.19 -3.24
N GLN A 34 13.91 13.91 -3.14
CA GLN A 34 14.80 14.63 -2.23
C GLN A 34 14.83 16.15 -2.46
N LYS A 35 14.59 16.63 -3.68
CA LYS A 35 14.65 18.06 -4.03
C LYS A 35 13.39 18.84 -3.62
N ASN A 36 12.26 18.17 -3.42
CA ASN A 36 10.97 18.83 -3.15
C ASN A 36 10.33 18.38 -1.83
N LEU A 37 11.10 17.72 -0.94
CA LEU A 37 10.67 17.45 0.43
C LEU A 37 10.48 18.77 1.21
N PRO A 38 9.38 18.91 1.97
CA PRO A 38 9.23 20.02 2.90
C PRO A 38 10.37 20.12 3.91
N ALA A 39 10.78 21.34 4.22
CA ALA A 39 11.78 21.61 5.25
C ALA A 39 11.34 21.04 6.60
N GLY A 40 12.30 20.48 7.36
CA GLY A 40 12.05 19.93 8.69
C GLY A 40 11.63 18.45 8.72
N ILE A 41 11.41 17.80 7.56
CA ILE A 41 11.28 16.34 7.49
C ILE A 41 12.63 15.69 7.82
N LYS A 42 12.64 14.77 8.78
CA LYS A 42 13.82 14.01 9.21
C LYS A 42 13.57 12.53 9.03
N TYR A 43 14.46 11.82 8.35
CA TYR A 43 14.32 10.39 8.10
C TYR A 43 15.68 9.69 8.10
N GLU A 44 15.64 8.37 8.30
CA GLU A 44 16.81 7.50 8.27
C GLU A 44 16.92 6.80 6.90
N GLY A 45 18.15 6.51 6.47
CA GLY A 45 18.42 5.87 5.19
C GLY A 45 18.28 6.78 3.97
N LYS A 46 18.24 6.17 2.79
CA LYS A 46 18.10 6.82 1.49
C LYS A 46 16.62 6.90 1.12
N LEU A 47 16.15 8.09 0.77
CA LEU A 47 14.77 8.30 0.32
C LEU A 47 14.50 7.49 -0.95
N LYS A 48 13.40 6.73 -0.96
CA LYS A 48 12.92 6.01 -2.14
C LYS A 48 11.83 6.78 -2.84
N LYS A 49 10.72 7.04 -2.14
CA LYS A 49 9.55 7.71 -2.68
C LYS A 49 8.84 8.51 -1.60
N GLY A 50 8.15 9.57 -2.00
CA GLY A 50 7.27 10.30 -1.11
C GLY A 50 5.99 10.74 -1.80
N LEU A 51 4.94 10.97 -1.02
CA LEU A 51 3.67 11.53 -1.47
C LEU A 51 3.26 12.65 -0.52
N ARG A 52 2.73 13.74 -1.09
CA ARG A 52 2.09 14.83 -0.37
C ARG A 52 0.64 14.96 -0.81
N TRP A 53 -0.26 15.16 0.13
CA TRP A 53 -1.67 15.44 -0.15
C TRP A 53 -2.28 16.33 0.93
N THR A 54 -3.50 16.78 0.67
CA THR A 54 -4.35 17.42 1.67
C THR A 54 -5.64 16.62 1.77
N ASP A 55 -6.03 16.27 2.99
CA ASP A 55 -7.31 15.63 3.29
C ASP A 55 -8.06 16.40 4.39
N LYS A 56 -9.14 15.85 4.93
CA LYS A 56 -9.91 16.50 6.02
C LYS A 56 -9.09 16.79 7.27
N ASN A 57 -7.98 16.08 7.50
CA ASN A 57 -7.09 16.30 8.64
C ASN A 57 -5.99 17.33 8.36
N GLY A 58 -5.90 17.84 7.12
CA GLY A 58 -4.96 18.88 6.71
C GLY A 58 -3.88 18.38 5.75
N GLY A 59 -2.74 19.07 5.76
CA GLY A 59 -1.59 18.73 4.91
C GLY A 59 -0.84 17.51 5.45
N ASN A 60 -0.60 16.53 4.59
CA ASN A 60 0.04 15.27 4.93
C ASN A 60 1.22 15.00 3.99
N VAL A 61 2.23 14.32 4.53
CA VAL A 61 3.35 13.76 3.77
C VAL A 61 3.61 12.34 4.25
N VAL A 62 3.82 11.40 3.34
CA VAL A 62 4.37 10.08 3.65
C VAL A 62 5.58 9.82 2.78
N ILE A 63 6.62 9.24 3.36
CA ILE A 63 7.85 8.86 2.65
C ILE A 63 8.24 7.43 3.00
N THR A 64 8.94 6.77 2.09
CA THR A 64 9.68 5.53 2.32
C THR A 64 11.17 5.76 2.14
N SER A 65 11.97 5.12 2.97
CA SER A 65 13.43 5.16 2.91
C SER A 65 14.06 3.84 3.35
N GLU A 66 15.24 3.55 2.81
CA GLU A 66 15.95 2.28 2.98
C GLU A 66 17.43 2.57 3.26
N THR A 67 18.07 1.83 4.16
CA THR A 67 19.53 1.96 4.36
C THR A 67 20.32 1.40 3.18
N GLY A 68 19.77 0.39 2.49
CA GLY A 68 20.55 -0.58 1.74
C GLY A 68 21.26 -1.56 2.68
N ILE A 69 22.03 -2.45 2.09
CA ILE A 69 22.85 -3.42 2.83
C ILE A 69 24.03 -2.68 3.47
N HIS A 70 24.23 -2.90 4.76
CA HIS A 70 25.29 -2.31 5.57
C HIS A 70 25.48 -3.12 6.85
N ARG A 71 26.57 -2.90 7.58
CA ARG A 71 26.73 -3.40 8.95
C ARG A 71 26.41 -2.28 9.94
N ASN A 72 25.50 -2.52 10.86
CA ASN A 72 25.03 -1.55 11.84
C ASN A 72 25.42 -1.99 13.26
N GLU A 73 26.21 -1.15 13.93
CA GLU A 73 26.72 -1.41 15.28
C GLU A 73 25.62 -1.59 16.35
N LYS A 74 24.38 -1.19 16.05
CA LYS A 74 23.25 -1.39 16.97
C LYS A 74 22.76 -2.83 17.04
N PHE A 75 23.08 -3.66 16.04
CA PHE A 75 22.70 -5.07 16.03
C PHE A 75 23.87 -5.92 16.51
N ALA A 76 23.56 -6.92 17.33
CA ALA A 76 24.53 -7.94 17.67
C ALA A 76 24.82 -8.77 16.42
N HIS A 77 26.09 -9.04 16.16
CA HIS A 77 26.53 -9.88 15.06
C HIS A 77 27.35 -11.02 15.61
N GLU A 78 26.84 -12.24 15.46
CA GLU A 78 27.55 -13.47 15.78
C GLU A 78 28.32 -13.99 14.55
N SER A 79 28.00 -13.44 13.36
CA SER A 79 28.64 -13.76 12.09
C SER A 79 29.24 -12.53 11.39
N ASP A 80 29.80 -12.75 10.20
CA ASP A 80 30.17 -11.70 9.25
C ASP A 80 28.97 -11.17 8.45
N GLY A 81 27.76 -11.54 8.84
CA GLY A 81 26.51 -11.12 8.22
C GLY A 81 26.29 -9.61 8.20
N GLU A 82 25.35 -9.21 7.36
CA GLU A 82 24.99 -7.81 7.12
C GLU A 82 23.54 -7.52 7.51
N ASP A 83 23.20 -6.23 7.54
CA ASP A 83 21.89 -5.71 7.91
C ASP A 83 21.28 -4.87 6.79
N ALA A 84 19.96 -4.78 6.79
CA ALA A 84 19.24 -3.78 6.02
C ALA A 84 17.96 -3.34 6.73
N GLU A 85 17.63 -2.07 6.61
CA GLU A 85 16.53 -1.46 7.33
C GLU A 85 15.57 -0.71 6.42
N LEU A 86 14.29 -0.79 6.77
CA LEU A 86 13.16 -0.19 6.09
C LEU A 86 12.47 0.81 7.01
N PHE A 87 12.21 1.99 6.47
CA PHE A 87 11.45 3.01 7.16
C PHE A 87 10.35 3.58 6.29
N ALA A 88 9.17 3.76 6.87
CA ALA A 88 8.17 4.65 6.31
C ALA A 88 7.72 5.64 7.37
N TYR A 89 7.67 6.92 7.02
CA TYR A 89 7.29 7.97 7.95
C TYR A 89 6.10 8.74 7.40
N HIS A 90 5.11 8.97 8.27
CA HIS A 90 4.03 9.91 8.00
C HIS A 90 4.24 11.18 8.82
N TYR A 91 3.95 12.31 8.19
CA TYR A 91 4.03 13.64 8.76
C TYR A 91 2.76 14.42 8.48
N ILE A 92 2.40 15.25 9.46
CA ILE A 92 1.41 16.29 9.32
C ILE A 92 2.14 17.61 9.15
N VAL A 93 1.72 18.41 8.16
CA VAL A 93 2.31 19.71 7.83
C VAL A 93 1.25 20.79 8.05
N LYS A 94 1.44 21.62 9.08
CA LYS A 94 0.53 22.72 9.43
C LYS A 94 1.34 23.98 9.75
N ASN A 95 1.01 25.11 9.10
CA ASN A 95 1.67 26.40 9.30
C ASN A 95 3.21 26.30 9.23
N ASN A 96 3.73 25.59 8.21
CA ASN A 96 5.17 25.28 8.04
C ASN A 96 5.83 24.49 9.18
N LYS A 97 5.06 23.97 10.13
CA LYS A 97 5.53 23.04 11.15
C LYS A 97 5.25 21.60 10.72
N VAL A 98 6.28 20.76 10.82
CA VAL A 98 6.21 19.33 10.54
C VAL A 98 6.11 18.59 11.88
N THR A 99 5.15 17.67 11.99
CA THR A 99 5.01 16.76 13.13
C THR A 99 4.88 15.33 12.65
N THR A 100 5.63 14.40 13.23
CA THR A 100 5.55 12.97 12.90
C THR A 100 4.23 12.40 13.39
N GLY A 101 3.49 11.74 12.50
CA GLY A 101 2.26 11.00 12.82
C GLY A 101 2.58 9.57 13.27
N TRP A 102 3.19 8.79 12.38
CA TRP A 102 3.60 7.42 12.65
C TRP A 102 4.86 7.02 11.87
N LYS A 103 5.50 5.94 12.33
CA LYS A 103 6.67 5.31 11.71
C LYS A 103 6.40 3.81 11.51
N ILE A 104 6.70 3.29 10.33
CA ILE A 104 6.97 1.88 10.10
C ILE A 104 8.48 1.71 10.19
N TYR A 105 8.91 0.70 10.94
CA TYR A 105 10.29 0.26 11.03
C TYR A 105 10.31 -1.26 10.94
N ASP A 106 11.12 -1.79 10.03
CA ASP A 106 11.36 -3.22 9.87
C ASP A 106 12.82 -3.41 9.40
N TYR A 107 13.40 -4.58 9.62
CA TYR A 107 14.81 -4.82 9.32
C TYR A 107 15.12 -6.31 9.15
N ILE A 108 16.23 -6.57 8.48
CA ILE A 108 16.99 -7.82 8.55
C ILE A 108 18.31 -7.48 9.23
N SER A 109 18.78 -8.34 10.13
CA SER A 109 20.06 -8.15 10.81
C SER A 109 20.86 -9.44 10.88
N ASP A 110 22.20 -9.32 10.93
CA ASP A 110 23.16 -10.43 11.00
C ASP A 110 22.86 -11.54 9.97
N CYS A 111 22.56 -11.15 8.74
CA CYS A 111 22.27 -12.09 7.65
C CYS A 111 23.55 -12.48 6.91
N PRO A 112 23.97 -13.76 6.93
CA PRO A 112 25.17 -14.21 6.22
C PRO A 112 24.92 -14.56 4.74
N LEU A 113 23.74 -14.21 4.21
CA LEU A 113 23.26 -14.58 2.87
C LEU A 113 22.73 -13.34 2.12
N ASP A 114 21.99 -13.55 1.03
CA ASP A 114 21.37 -12.44 0.30
C ASP A 114 20.21 -11.82 1.09
N ILE A 115 20.28 -10.49 1.22
CA ILE A 115 19.27 -9.70 1.93
C ILE A 115 18.30 -9.09 0.94
N THR A 116 17.00 -9.31 1.19
CA THR A 116 15.93 -8.48 0.66
C THR A 116 15.38 -7.61 1.78
N ALA A 117 15.35 -6.30 1.57
CA ALA A 117 14.66 -5.35 2.44
C ALA A 117 14.25 -4.15 1.59
N THR A 118 13.11 -4.26 0.89
CA THR A 118 12.71 -3.27 -0.12
C THR A 118 11.22 -2.94 -0.11
N PHE A 119 10.90 -1.67 -0.34
CA PHE A 119 9.54 -1.22 -0.62
C PHE A 119 9.14 -1.48 -2.07
N THR A 120 7.85 -1.71 -2.29
CA THR A 120 7.28 -1.87 -3.62
C THR A 120 6.59 -0.58 -4.09
N ASP A 121 7.23 0.13 -5.02
CA ASP A 121 6.77 1.42 -5.53
C ASP A 121 5.36 1.39 -6.15
N ALA A 122 4.97 0.25 -6.73
CA ALA A 122 3.66 0.04 -7.34
C ALA A 122 2.52 -0.05 -6.31
N ALA A 123 2.84 -0.45 -5.08
CA ALA A 123 1.88 -0.51 -3.99
C ALA A 123 1.83 0.81 -3.19
N PHE A 124 2.90 1.62 -3.23
CA PHE A 124 2.97 2.88 -2.50
C PHE A 124 2.06 3.96 -3.11
N GLN A 125 0.86 4.08 -2.53
CA GLN A 125 -0.19 4.99 -3.01
C GLN A 125 -1.13 5.42 -1.90
N ILE A 126 -1.91 6.46 -2.17
CA ILE A 126 -3.01 6.90 -1.32
C ILE A 126 -4.34 6.73 -2.04
N THR A 127 -5.40 6.42 -1.30
CA THR A 127 -6.77 6.29 -1.80
C THR A 127 -7.78 6.94 -0.85
N ASP A 128 -9.04 6.99 -1.26
CA ASP A 128 -10.21 7.31 -0.42
C ASP A 128 -11.35 6.38 -0.86
N LEU A 129 -11.15 5.08 -0.67
CA LEU A 129 -12.01 3.99 -1.10
C LEU A 129 -13.35 4.01 -0.39
N ASN A 130 -13.37 4.42 0.88
CA ASN A 130 -14.63 4.55 1.64
C ASN A 130 -15.28 5.93 1.50
N LYS A 131 -14.66 6.87 0.78
CA LYS A 131 -15.16 8.23 0.50
C LYS A 131 -15.42 9.06 1.75
N ASN A 132 -14.66 8.82 2.82
CA ASN A 132 -14.78 9.58 4.06
C ASN A 132 -13.96 10.89 4.01
N GLY A 133 -13.15 11.11 2.96
CA GLY A 133 -12.32 12.29 2.79
C GLY A 133 -11.04 12.29 3.64
N ILE A 134 -10.65 11.14 4.18
CA ILE A 134 -9.39 10.87 4.88
C ILE A 134 -8.62 9.86 4.03
N ALA A 135 -7.31 10.07 3.84
CA ALA A 135 -6.54 9.17 3.01
C ALA A 135 -6.36 7.79 3.65
N GLU A 136 -6.49 6.74 2.84
CA GLU A 136 -5.93 5.43 3.14
C GLU A 136 -4.53 5.34 2.48
N ILE A 137 -3.50 5.13 3.30
CA ILE A 137 -2.10 5.14 2.88
C ILE A 137 -1.62 3.71 2.78
N TRP A 138 -1.25 3.25 1.57
CA TRP A 138 -0.85 1.87 1.30
C TRP A 138 0.65 1.76 1.12
N ILE A 139 1.26 0.82 1.84
CA ILE A 139 2.70 0.55 1.80
C ILE A 139 2.88 -0.96 1.75
N LEU A 140 3.56 -1.47 0.72
CA LEU A 140 3.97 -2.88 0.64
C LEU A 140 5.49 -2.95 0.63
N TYR A 141 6.03 -3.92 1.36
CA TYR A 141 7.46 -4.21 1.34
C TYR A 141 7.73 -5.70 1.54
N LYS A 142 8.93 -6.12 1.12
CA LYS A 142 9.43 -7.48 1.25
C LYS A 142 10.68 -7.52 2.12
N THR A 143 10.82 -8.58 2.93
CA THR A 143 12.00 -8.86 3.75
C THR A 143 12.42 -10.32 3.61
N ALA A 144 13.72 -10.60 3.44
CA ALA A 144 14.26 -11.95 3.43
C ALA A 144 15.76 -11.95 3.77
N CYS A 145 16.21 -13.06 4.33
CA CYS A 145 17.62 -13.46 4.43
C CYS A 145 17.69 -14.89 3.90
N SER A 146 18.09 -15.09 2.65
CA SER A 146 18.00 -16.40 1.98
C SER A 146 19.03 -16.54 0.88
N GLY A 147 19.66 -17.70 0.77
CA GLY A 147 20.60 -18.04 -0.31
C GLY A 147 19.98 -18.90 -1.41
N ASP A 148 18.65 -19.06 -1.40
CA ASP A 148 17.88 -19.86 -2.35
C ASP A 148 16.71 -19.05 -2.92
N VAL A 149 15.85 -19.72 -3.70
CA VAL A 149 14.67 -19.09 -4.33
C VAL A 149 13.44 -19.07 -3.41
N SER A 150 13.60 -19.21 -2.10
CA SER A 150 12.46 -19.22 -1.16
C SER A 150 11.64 -17.93 -1.21
N PRO A 151 10.32 -17.99 -0.95
CA PRO A 151 9.50 -16.80 -0.88
C PRO A 151 9.97 -15.83 0.21
N ALA A 152 10.14 -14.55 -0.14
CA ALA A 152 10.36 -13.50 0.85
C ALA A 152 9.10 -13.26 1.70
N ASP A 153 9.29 -12.84 2.95
CA ASP A 153 8.20 -12.27 3.74
C ASP A 153 7.67 -11.04 3.01
N MET A 154 6.35 -10.90 2.97
CA MET A 154 5.68 -9.76 2.37
C MET A 154 4.71 -9.16 3.37
N LYS A 155 4.69 -7.83 3.45
CA LYS A 155 3.85 -7.09 4.40
C LYS A 155 3.20 -5.94 3.66
N LEU A 156 1.87 -5.92 3.64
CA LEU A 156 1.08 -4.79 3.16
C LEU A 156 0.46 -4.11 4.38
N ILE A 157 0.85 -2.86 4.60
CA ILE A 157 0.41 -2.02 5.69
C ILE A 157 -0.43 -0.89 5.11
N MET A 158 -1.61 -0.71 5.70
CA MET A 158 -2.49 0.42 5.41
C MET A 158 -2.65 1.28 6.67
N TYR A 159 -2.62 2.60 6.51
CA TYR A 159 -3.01 3.54 7.56
C TYR A 159 -4.17 4.43 7.10
N GLU A 160 -5.16 4.60 7.96
CA GLU A 160 -6.22 5.61 7.81
C GLU A 160 -6.41 6.27 9.18
N ASN A 161 -6.33 7.60 9.23
CA ASN A 161 -6.52 8.39 10.47
C ASN A 161 -5.68 7.87 11.68
N GLY A 162 -4.43 7.46 11.43
CA GLY A 162 -3.54 6.91 12.45
C GLY A 162 -3.83 5.46 12.87
N LYS A 163 -4.92 4.85 12.41
CA LYS A 163 -5.22 3.44 12.62
C LYS A 163 -4.46 2.58 11.61
N LYS A 164 -3.69 1.62 12.12
CA LYS A 164 -2.94 0.64 11.32
C LYS A 164 -3.83 -0.56 10.98
N PHE A 165 -3.69 -1.04 9.75
CA PHE A 165 -4.24 -2.29 9.27
C PHE A 165 -3.11 -3.04 8.56
N ALA A 166 -2.94 -4.33 8.83
CA ALA A 166 -1.88 -5.12 8.23
C ALA A 166 -2.37 -6.44 7.60
N MET A 167 -1.76 -6.76 6.47
CA MET A 167 -1.82 -8.05 5.78
C MET A 167 -0.38 -8.59 5.70
N ARG A 168 -0.15 -9.81 6.19
CA ARG A 168 1.20 -10.41 6.30
C ARG A 168 1.20 -11.85 5.82
N GLY A 169 2.32 -12.27 5.25
CA GLY A 169 2.52 -13.59 4.71
C GLY A 169 3.75 -13.60 3.82
N THR A 170 3.72 -14.36 2.74
CA THR A 170 4.86 -14.54 1.84
C THR A 170 4.55 -14.06 0.42
N GLY A 171 5.59 -13.71 -0.33
CA GLY A 171 5.55 -13.66 -1.78
C GLY A 171 5.43 -15.07 -2.38
N LYS A 172 5.66 -15.19 -3.68
CA LYS A 172 5.58 -16.43 -4.45
C LYS A 172 6.93 -16.72 -5.09
N ALA A 173 7.46 -17.89 -4.79
CA ALA A 173 8.63 -18.43 -5.46
C ALA A 173 8.18 -19.37 -6.58
N LEU A 174 8.75 -19.26 -7.78
CA LEU A 174 8.48 -20.22 -8.86
C LEU A 174 9.25 -21.51 -8.59
N LEU A 175 8.55 -22.61 -8.32
CA LEU A 175 9.16 -23.93 -8.14
C LEU A 175 9.48 -24.62 -9.47
N GLY A 176 8.69 -24.33 -10.51
CA GLY A 176 8.87 -24.94 -11.83
C GLY A 176 7.60 -24.91 -12.67
N ILE A 177 7.61 -25.67 -13.76
CA ILE A 177 6.47 -25.83 -14.66
C ILE A 177 6.14 -27.32 -14.76
N GLU A 178 4.96 -27.71 -14.30
CA GLU A 178 4.46 -29.08 -14.42
C GLU A 178 3.29 -29.10 -15.42
N LYS A 179 3.39 -29.92 -16.47
CA LYS A 179 2.36 -30.06 -17.52
C LYS A 179 1.91 -28.71 -18.11
N GLY A 180 2.84 -27.76 -18.27
CA GLY A 180 2.57 -26.42 -18.77
C GLY A 180 2.01 -25.44 -17.75
N VAL A 181 1.83 -25.85 -16.49
CA VAL A 181 1.31 -25.01 -15.40
C VAL A 181 2.45 -24.63 -14.45
N LYS A 182 2.61 -23.32 -14.21
CA LYS A 182 3.58 -22.81 -13.23
C LYS A 182 3.18 -23.23 -11.82
N GLN A 183 4.10 -23.86 -11.11
CA GLN A 183 3.97 -24.22 -9.69
C GLN A 183 4.69 -23.18 -8.85
N TYR A 184 4.05 -22.75 -7.77
CA TYR A 184 4.58 -21.74 -6.88
C TYR A 184 4.60 -22.25 -5.45
N ASP A 185 5.63 -21.87 -4.70
CA ASP A 185 5.65 -21.90 -3.25
C ASP A 185 5.26 -20.53 -2.70
N GLY A 186 4.66 -20.50 -1.53
CA GLY A 186 4.23 -19.29 -0.85
C GLY A 186 3.01 -18.60 -1.48
N GLY A 187 2.78 -17.36 -1.03
CA GLY A 187 1.71 -16.49 -1.48
C GLY A 187 0.53 -16.45 -0.51
N GLU A 188 0.62 -17.20 0.59
CA GLU A 188 -0.33 -17.14 1.69
C GLU A 188 -0.28 -15.77 2.36
N TYR A 189 -1.40 -15.40 2.96
CA TYR A 189 -1.49 -14.20 3.75
C TYR A 189 -2.54 -14.33 4.85
N THR A 190 -2.39 -13.51 5.86
CA THR A 190 -3.36 -13.31 6.94
C THR A 190 -3.63 -11.83 7.12
N PHE A 191 -4.87 -11.50 7.47
CA PHE A 191 -5.28 -10.17 7.89
C PHE A 191 -5.18 -10.06 9.41
N ASP A 192 -4.74 -8.91 9.92
CA ASP A 192 -4.89 -8.63 11.34
C ASP A 192 -6.36 -8.39 11.72
N LYS A 193 -6.62 -8.28 13.03
CA LYS A 193 -7.98 -8.05 13.55
C LYS A 193 -8.59 -6.74 13.04
N ALA A 194 -7.79 -5.69 12.87
CA ALA A 194 -8.27 -4.40 12.39
C ALA A 194 -8.73 -4.49 10.94
N PHE A 195 -7.95 -5.18 10.09
CA PHE A 195 -8.23 -5.39 8.68
C PHE A 195 -9.43 -6.32 8.48
N THR A 196 -9.55 -7.35 9.33
CA THR A 196 -10.70 -8.27 9.32
C THR A 196 -12.02 -7.53 9.57
N GLY A 197 -12.03 -6.56 10.49
CA GLY A 197 -13.19 -5.71 10.78
C GLY A 197 -13.34 -4.46 9.89
N ALA A 198 -12.44 -4.24 8.92
CA ALA A 198 -12.46 -3.05 8.06
C ALA A 198 -13.58 -3.12 6.99
N PRO A 199 -13.86 -2.00 6.28
CA PRO A 199 -14.70 -2.04 5.08
C PRO A 199 -14.22 -3.08 4.06
N GLU A 200 -15.16 -3.72 3.35
CA GLU A 200 -14.82 -4.73 2.34
C GLU A 200 -13.95 -4.17 1.21
N SER A 201 -14.18 -2.90 0.84
CA SER A 201 -13.37 -2.19 -0.17
C SER A 201 -11.88 -2.18 0.18
N PHE A 202 -11.52 -2.10 1.47
CA PHE A 202 -10.13 -2.13 1.91
C PHE A 202 -9.54 -3.52 1.68
N ARG A 203 -10.26 -4.57 2.07
CA ARG A 203 -9.80 -5.97 1.87
C ARG A 203 -9.69 -6.32 0.39
N ALA A 204 -10.64 -5.87 -0.42
CA ALA A 204 -10.62 -6.10 -1.86
C ALA A 204 -9.39 -5.41 -2.50
N PHE A 205 -9.12 -4.16 -2.13
CA PHE A 205 -7.96 -3.43 -2.63
C PHE A 205 -6.63 -4.01 -2.13
N ALA A 206 -6.57 -4.43 -0.86
CA ALA A 206 -5.41 -5.11 -0.29
C ALA A 206 -5.04 -6.36 -1.06
N LYS A 207 -6.03 -7.23 -1.34
CA LYS A 207 -5.83 -8.44 -2.15
C LYS A 207 -5.35 -8.12 -3.56
N LYS A 208 -5.88 -7.05 -4.18
CA LYS A 208 -5.44 -6.58 -5.49
C LYS A 208 -3.96 -6.18 -5.45
N LEU A 209 -3.55 -5.36 -4.48
CA LEU A 209 -2.15 -4.95 -4.33
C LEU A 209 -1.24 -6.14 -4.03
N TRP A 210 -1.68 -7.04 -3.16
CA TRP A 210 -0.93 -8.26 -2.82
C TRP A 210 -0.67 -9.11 -4.05
N ASN A 211 -1.72 -9.48 -4.79
CA ASN A 211 -1.61 -10.37 -5.94
C ASN A 211 -0.78 -9.75 -7.09
N ALA A 212 -0.84 -8.43 -7.27
CA ALA A 212 -0.06 -7.73 -8.29
C ALA A 212 1.45 -7.71 -7.99
N ASN A 213 1.85 -7.94 -6.74
CA ASN A 213 3.25 -7.84 -6.28
C ASN A 213 3.75 -9.11 -5.58
N ALA A 214 2.95 -10.19 -5.63
CA ALA A 214 3.24 -11.42 -4.92
C ALA A 214 4.43 -12.17 -5.52
N ILE A 215 4.73 -12.00 -6.81
CA ILE A 215 5.92 -12.58 -7.45
C ILE A 215 7.15 -11.76 -7.04
#